data_AF-F8KUJ7-F1
#
_entry.id   AF-F8KUJ7-F1
#
_cell.length_a   1.000
_cell.length_b   1.000
_cell.length_c   1.000
_cell.angle_alpha   90.00
_cell.angle_beta   90.00
_cell.angle_gamma   90.00
#
_symmetry.space_group_name_H-M   'P 1'
#
loop_
_entity.id
_entity.type
_entity.pdbx_description
1 polymer ?
#
loop_
_entity_poly.entity_id
_entity_poly.type
_entity_poly.pdbx_seq_one_letter_code
_entity_poly.pdbx_strand_id
1 'polypeptide(L)'
;MLYIPPTSNEVYVSGIVALNIYCPEMTGDWHSARALMENSFPMDIYIYGEGQKNNTNHLLGDLGVIDGTARLNRMGYYPQNTPTYIADHPRACVDYLYTSVLQSGILGEVMLDEWFPTIEDKKRVYALLEVMYPKLDTQKKNWLDAWMARNPITE
;
A
#
# COMPACT_ATOMS: atom_id res chain seq x y z
N MET A 1 -20.24 3.08 -2.75
CA MET A 1 -18.78 3.35 -2.68
C MET A 1 -18.29 2.82 -1.36
N LEU A 2 -17.05 2.35 -1.30
CA LEU A 2 -16.39 1.98 -0.06
C LEU A 2 -16.52 3.14 0.94
N TYR A 3 -16.92 2.83 2.18
CA TYR A 3 -16.94 3.84 3.23
C TYR A 3 -15.50 4.19 3.61
N ILE A 4 -15.15 5.47 3.66
CA ILE A 4 -13.83 5.91 4.13
C ILE A 4 -14.05 6.78 5.38
N PRO A 5 -13.58 6.35 6.56
CA PRO A 5 -13.68 7.15 7.79
C PRO A 5 -12.82 8.41 7.69
N PRO A 6 -12.86 9.32 8.68
CA PRO A 6 -11.88 10.40 8.78
C PRO A 6 -10.46 9.84 8.74
N THR A 7 -9.60 10.48 7.95
CA THR A 7 -8.20 10.08 7.73
C THR A 7 -7.25 11.23 8.05
N SER A 8 -5.97 10.91 8.24
CA SER A 8 -4.86 11.82 8.49
C SER A 8 -3.56 11.22 7.91
N ASN A 9 -2.43 11.90 8.07
CA ASN A 9 -1.11 11.35 7.76
C ASN A 9 -0.79 10.08 8.59
N GLU A 10 -1.47 9.87 9.72
CA GLU A 10 -1.25 8.74 10.63
C GLU A 10 -2.33 7.66 10.50
N VAL A 11 -3.48 7.94 9.87
CA VAL A 11 -4.57 6.98 9.64
C VAL A 11 -5.09 7.17 8.22
N TYR A 12 -4.80 6.26 7.31
CA TYR A 12 -5.01 6.46 5.87
C TYR A 12 -5.48 5.18 5.16
N VAL A 13 -6.01 5.35 3.94
CA VAL A 13 -6.37 4.21 3.08
C VAL A 13 -5.10 3.61 2.47
N SER A 14 -4.90 2.30 2.59
CA SER A 14 -3.71 1.62 2.06
C SER A 14 -4.01 0.23 1.50
N GLY A 15 -2.96 -0.52 1.21
CA GLY A 15 -2.98 -1.90 0.72
C GLY A 15 -3.67 -2.04 -0.64
N ILE A 16 -4.38 -3.15 -0.83
CA ILE A 16 -5.01 -3.49 -2.11
C ILE A 16 -6.01 -2.44 -2.60
N VAL A 17 -6.69 -1.74 -1.69
CA VAL A 17 -7.63 -0.67 -2.06
C VAL A 17 -6.88 0.53 -2.60
N ALA A 18 -5.80 0.98 -1.95
CA ALA A 18 -5.00 2.10 -2.44
C ALA A 18 -4.30 1.77 -3.76
N LEU A 19 -3.84 0.53 -3.96
CA LEU A 19 -3.29 0.04 -5.24
C LEU A 19 -4.31 0.03 -6.40
N ASN A 20 -5.61 0.18 -6.11
CA ASN A 20 -6.67 0.30 -7.10
C ASN A 20 -7.19 1.74 -7.24
N ILE A 21 -6.59 2.73 -6.58
CA ILE A 21 -6.85 4.16 -6.80
C ILE A 21 -5.94 4.64 -7.93
N TYR A 22 -6.48 5.38 -8.91
CA TYR A 22 -5.69 5.86 -10.03
C TYR A 22 -4.46 6.68 -9.59
N CYS A 23 -3.29 6.34 -10.14
CA CYS A 23 -2.06 7.14 -10.07
C CYS A 23 -1.57 7.57 -11.46
N PRO A 24 -0.89 8.73 -11.59
CA PRO A 24 -0.31 9.18 -12.86
C PRO A 24 0.70 8.20 -13.48
N GLU A 25 1.42 7.46 -12.66
CA GLU A 25 2.47 6.52 -13.08
C GLU A 25 1.93 5.21 -13.66
N MET A 26 0.60 5.02 -13.64
CA MET A 26 -0.07 3.83 -14.16
C MET A 26 0.37 2.50 -13.50
N THR A 27 0.95 2.58 -12.30
CA THR A 27 1.22 1.43 -11.42
C THR A 27 -0.06 1.03 -10.70
N GLY A 28 -0.10 -0.14 -10.07
CA GLY A 28 -1.24 -0.61 -9.26
C GLY A 28 -1.61 -2.06 -9.55
N ASP A 29 -2.49 -2.61 -8.73
CA ASP A 29 -2.97 -3.99 -8.86
C ASP A 29 -4.02 -4.14 -9.97
N TRP A 30 -4.72 -3.04 -10.31
CA TRP A 30 -5.67 -2.90 -11.43
C TRP A 30 -6.75 -4.00 -11.57
N HIS A 31 -6.94 -4.85 -10.57
CA HIS A 31 -7.78 -6.02 -10.72
C HIS A 31 -9.28 -5.74 -10.66
N SER A 32 -9.75 -4.59 -10.16
CA SER A 32 -11.11 -4.11 -10.48
C SER A 32 -11.49 -2.74 -9.90
N ALA A 33 -12.42 -2.06 -10.58
CA ALA A 33 -13.26 -1.01 -9.98
C ALA A 33 -14.07 -1.51 -8.76
N ARG A 34 -14.13 -2.83 -8.54
CA ARG A 34 -14.80 -3.48 -7.42
C ARG A 34 -14.13 -3.17 -6.10
N ALA A 35 -12.83 -2.87 -6.06
CA ALA A 35 -12.14 -2.57 -4.81
C ALA A 35 -12.71 -1.35 -4.06
N LEU A 36 -13.32 -0.41 -4.78
CA LEU A 36 -13.94 0.81 -4.25
C LEU A 36 -15.48 0.73 -4.19
N MET A 37 -16.05 -0.44 -4.46
CA MET A 37 -17.49 -0.67 -4.27
C MET A 37 -17.84 -0.81 -2.77
N GLU A 38 -19.12 -0.62 -2.48
CA GLU A 38 -19.63 -0.78 -1.12
C GLU A 38 -19.51 -2.24 -0.67
N ASN A 39 -19.10 -2.46 0.58
CA ASN A 39 -18.94 -3.78 1.19
C ASN A 39 -17.95 -4.72 0.48
N SER A 40 -17.06 -4.19 -0.37
CA SER A 40 -16.03 -5.00 -1.04
C SER A 40 -14.99 -5.55 -0.08
N PHE A 41 -14.62 -4.76 0.91
CA PHE A 41 -13.66 -5.12 1.94
C PHE A 41 -14.14 -4.66 3.32
N PRO A 42 -13.88 -5.44 4.38
CA PRO A 42 -13.94 -4.96 5.76
C PRO A 42 -12.96 -3.79 5.99
N MET A 43 -13.31 -2.86 6.88
CA MET A 43 -12.51 -1.65 7.13
C MET A 43 -11.08 -1.95 7.58
N ASP A 44 -10.88 -2.99 8.38
CA ASP A 44 -9.57 -3.40 8.89
C ASP A 44 -8.64 -3.96 7.80
N ILE A 45 -9.13 -4.14 6.57
CA ILE A 45 -8.34 -4.54 5.40
C ILE A 45 -7.72 -3.33 4.68
N TYR A 46 -8.34 -2.14 4.72
CA TYR A 46 -7.89 -1.00 3.91
C TYR A 46 -7.62 0.28 4.70
N ILE A 47 -7.96 0.34 5.99
CA ILE A 47 -7.57 1.46 6.84
C ILE A 47 -6.35 1.07 7.68
N TYR A 48 -5.26 1.77 7.43
CA TYR A 48 -3.96 1.54 8.05
C TYR A 48 -3.60 2.69 8.98
N GLY A 49 -2.67 2.42 9.90
CA GLY A 49 -2.04 3.43 10.74
C GLY A 49 -2.46 3.36 12.21
N GLU A 50 -2.45 4.50 12.90
CA GLU A 50 -2.58 4.54 14.36
C GLU A 50 -3.93 4.01 14.85
N GLY A 51 -3.88 3.14 15.88
CA GLY A 51 -5.05 2.47 16.43
C GLY A 51 -5.69 1.42 15.52
N GLN A 52 -5.15 1.20 14.31
CA GLN A 52 -5.66 0.19 13.37
C GLN A 52 -4.94 -1.14 13.54
N LYS A 53 -5.60 -2.22 13.11
CA LYS A 53 -5.03 -3.58 13.10
C LYS A 53 -3.73 -3.64 12.29
N ASN A 54 -3.72 -2.97 11.15
CA ASN A 54 -2.57 -2.86 10.28
C ASN A 54 -1.93 -1.48 10.46
N ASN A 55 -0.73 -1.44 11.05
CA ASN A 55 -0.03 -0.19 11.31
C ASN A 55 1.45 -0.32 10.96
N THR A 56 1.90 0.47 10.00
CA THR A 56 3.30 0.55 9.53
C THR A 56 3.96 1.89 9.85
N ASN A 57 3.29 2.80 10.59
CA ASN A 57 3.82 4.13 10.91
C ASN A 57 5.14 4.04 11.70
N HIS A 58 5.30 3.04 12.56
CA HIS A 58 6.56 2.79 13.27
C HIS A 58 7.75 2.47 12.34
N LEU A 59 7.47 2.00 11.11
CA LEU A 59 8.47 1.64 10.11
C LEU A 59 8.73 2.80 9.13
N LEU A 60 7.67 3.46 8.67
CA LEU A 60 7.74 4.41 7.56
C LEU A 60 7.26 5.83 7.89
N GLY A 61 6.69 6.05 9.08
CA GLY A 61 5.99 7.30 9.39
C GLY A 61 4.89 7.60 8.37
N ASP A 62 4.81 8.84 7.93
CA ASP A 62 3.91 9.34 6.88
C ASP A 62 4.51 9.25 5.47
N LEU A 63 5.69 8.64 5.30
CA LEU A 63 6.35 8.57 3.99
C LEU A 63 5.47 7.85 2.96
N GLY A 64 5.14 8.56 1.87
CA GLY A 64 4.25 8.06 0.82
C GLY A 64 2.75 8.13 1.15
N VAL A 65 2.36 8.72 2.30
CA VAL A 65 0.97 9.09 2.57
C VAL A 65 0.70 10.47 1.96
N ILE A 66 -0.37 10.59 1.16
CA ILE A 66 -0.70 11.78 0.39
C ILE A 66 -2.18 12.13 0.53
N ASP A 67 -2.53 13.39 0.27
CA ASP A 67 -3.93 13.77 0.02
C ASP A 67 -4.41 13.17 -1.31
N GLY A 68 -5.23 12.13 -1.21
CA GLY A 68 -5.78 11.38 -2.33
C GLY A 68 -7.11 11.93 -2.85
N THR A 69 -7.65 13.00 -2.26
CA THR A 69 -9.01 13.50 -2.55
C THR A 69 -9.21 13.75 -4.05
N ALA A 70 -8.25 14.40 -4.70
CA ALA A 70 -8.33 14.67 -6.13
C ALA A 70 -8.27 13.40 -7.00
N ARG A 71 -7.52 12.36 -6.57
CA ARG A 71 -7.44 11.08 -7.29
C ARG A 71 -8.78 10.34 -7.24
N LEU A 72 -9.38 10.26 -6.05
CA LEU A 72 -10.70 9.66 -5.83
C LEU A 72 -11.78 10.40 -6.63
N ASN A 73 -11.81 11.74 -6.56
CA ASN A 73 -12.79 12.54 -7.28
C ASN A 73 -12.71 12.34 -8.80
N ARG A 74 -11.50 12.20 -9.36
CA ARG A 74 -11.31 11.91 -10.80
C ARG A 74 -11.86 10.54 -11.22
N MET A 75 -11.92 9.59 -10.30
CA MET A 75 -12.52 8.28 -10.52
C MET A 75 -14.05 8.28 -10.29
N GLY A 76 -14.65 9.44 -9.97
CA GLY A 76 -16.08 9.55 -9.65
C GLY A 76 -16.44 9.15 -8.22
N TYR A 77 -15.44 9.01 -7.34
CA TYR A 77 -15.62 8.70 -5.93
C TYR A 77 -15.47 9.98 -5.10
N TYR A 78 -16.49 10.30 -4.30
CA TYR A 78 -16.56 11.54 -3.51
C TYR A 78 -16.72 11.20 -2.02
N PRO A 79 -15.61 10.92 -1.30
CA PRO A 79 -15.65 10.62 0.13
C PRO A 79 -16.30 11.76 0.93
N GLN A 80 -17.05 11.40 1.98
CA GLN A 80 -17.69 12.39 2.87
C GLN A 80 -16.67 13.16 3.71
N ASN A 81 -15.56 12.52 4.06
CA ASN A 81 -14.51 13.08 4.90
C ASN A 81 -13.34 13.52 4.01
N THR A 82 -13.15 14.84 3.87
CA THR A 82 -12.04 15.43 3.12
C THR A 82 -11.18 16.34 4.03
N PRO A 83 -9.86 16.43 3.82
CA PRO A 83 -9.07 15.65 2.86
C PRO A 83 -9.07 14.14 3.19
N THR A 84 -9.01 13.31 2.15
CA THR A 84 -8.90 11.85 2.28
C THR A 84 -7.46 11.43 2.04
N TYR A 85 -6.78 11.01 3.10
CA TYR A 85 -5.39 10.56 3.03
C TYR A 85 -5.32 9.10 2.58
N ILE A 86 -4.43 8.85 1.62
CA ILE A 86 -4.18 7.53 1.04
C ILE A 86 -2.68 7.28 0.96
N ALA A 87 -2.28 6.02 0.96
CA ALA A 87 -0.95 5.63 0.53
C ALA A 87 -0.80 5.80 -1.00
N ASP A 88 0.32 6.36 -1.45
CA ASP A 88 0.75 6.22 -2.83
C ASP A 88 1.11 4.75 -3.13
N HIS A 89 1.25 4.39 -4.40
CA HIS A 89 1.36 2.97 -4.76
C HIS A 89 2.58 2.27 -4.15
N PRO A 90 3.79 2.87 -4.15
CA PRO A 90 4.90 2.30 -3.42
C PRO A 90 4.59 2.06 -1.94
N ARG A 91 4.01 3.05 -1.24
CA ARG A 91 3.62 2.88 0.17
C ARG A 91 2.57 1.79 0.34
N ALA A 92 1.55 1.76 -0.49
CA ALA A 92 0.48 0.77 -0.44
C ALA A 92 0.99 -0.66 -0.68
N CYS A 93 1.94 -0.82 -1.60
CA CYS A 93 2.63 -2.08 -1.86
C CYS A 93 3.42 -2.55 -0.63
N VAL A 94 4.22 -1.66 -0.01
CA VAL A 94 5.01 -2.02 1.18
C VAL A 94 4.12 -2.30 2.39
N ASP A 95 3.04 -1.54 2.57
CA ASP A 95 2.05 -1.78 3.62
C ASP A 95 1.41 -3.16 3.47
N TYR A 96 0.99 -3.50 2.25
CA TYR A 96 0.42 -4.82 1.95
C TYR A 96 1.46 -5.92 2.12
N LEU A 97 2.68 -5.75 1.60
CA LEU A 97 3.79 -6.69 1.77
C LEU A 97 4.08 -6.96 3.26
N TYR A 98 4.06 -5.92 4.09
CA TYR A 98 4.26 -6.09 5.53
C TYR A 98 3.19 -7.00 6.14
N THR A 99 1.92 -6.75 5.83
CA THR A 99 0.79 -7.51 6.42
C THR A 99 0.61 -8.90 5.80
N SER A 100 0.83 -9.04 4.50
CA SER A 100 0.58 -10.26 3.73
C SER A 100 1.77 -11.21 3.71
N VAL A 101 3.00 -10.69 3.68
CA VAL A 101 4.21 -11.50 3.56
C VAL A 101 4.97 -11.51 4.88
N LEU A 102 5.28 -10.35 5.45
CA LEU A 102 6.17 -10.27 6.62
C LEU A 102 5.49 -10.59 7.95
N GLN A 103 4.17 -10.74 7.99
CA GLN A 103 3.46 -11.26 9.16
C GLN A 103 3.10 -12.75 9.03
N SER A 104 2.95 -13.27 7.81
CA SER A 104 2.51 -14.66 7.55
C SER A 104 3.63 -15.61 7.13
N GLY A 105 4.71 -15.09 6.54
CA GLY A 105 5.77 -15.86 5.87
C GLY A 105 5.42 -16.36 4.47
N ILE A 106 4.24 -16.01 3.91
CA ILE A 106 3.78 -16.45 2.60
C ILE A 106 4.33 -15.53 1.50
N LEU A 107 5.36 -15.99 0.79
CA LEU A 107 6.12 -15.17 -0.18
C LEU A 107 5.40 -14.88 -1.51
N GLY A 108 4.23 -15.47 -1.76
CA GLY A 108 3.56 -15.45 -3.07
C GLY A 108 2.46 -14.39 -3.23
N GLU A 109 2.16 -13.60 -2.20
CA GLU A 109 1.01 -12.68 -2.21
C GLU A 109 1.30 -11.32 -2.87
N VAL A 110 2.57 -10.98 -3.10
CA VAL A 110 2.99 -9.71 -3.68
C VAL A 110 3.99 -9.98 -4.80
N MET A 111 3.63 -9.63 -6.03
CA MET A 111 4.48 -9.74 -7.21
C MET A 111 4.71 -8.36 -7.80
N LEU A 112 5.94 -7.86 -7.71
CA LEU A 112 6.24 -6.46 -8.02
C LEU A 112 6.05 -6.15 -9.52
N ASP A 113 6.37 -7.12 -10.39
CA ASP A 113 6.24 -6.99 -11.84
C ASP A 113 4.79 -6.87 -12.32
N GLU A 114 3.83 -7.39 -11.54
CA GLU A 114 2.41 -7.26 -11.86
C GLU A 114 1.90 -5.85 -11.60
N TRP A 115 2.47 -5.16 -10.60
CA TRP A 115 1.97 -3.87 -10.13
C TRP A 115 2.80 -2.66 -10.57
N PHE A 116 4.09 -2.85 -10.81
CA PHE A 116 5.04 -1.79 -11.13
C PHE A 116 5.79 -2.14 -12.42
N PRO A 117 5.29 -1.68 -13.59
CA PRO A 117 5.79 -2.13 -14.88
C PRO A 117 7.18 -1.57 -15.23
N THR A 118 7.59 -0.45 -14.63
CA THR A 118 8.89 0.17 -14.91
C THR A 118 9.90 -0.08 -13.78
N ILE A 119 11.18 -0.09 -14.13
CA ILE A 119 12.28 -0.22 -13.15
C ILE A 119 12.25 0.95 -12.15
N GLU A 120 11.99 2.17 -12.61
CA GLU A 120 11.90 3.36 -11.78
C GLU A 120 10.79 3.24 -10.74
N ASP A 121 9.65 2.66 -11.11
CA ASP A 121 8.55 2.40 -10.20
C ASP A 121 8.90 1.32 -9.16
N LYS A 122 9.59 0.25 -9.57
CA LYS A 122 10.12 -0.78 -8.65
C LYS A 122 11.14 -0.19 -7.67
N LYS A 123 12.02 0.70 -8.13
CA LYS A 123 13.01 1.40 -7.28
C LYS A 123 12.34 2.23 -6.19
N ARG A 124 11.18 2.85 -6.46
CA ARG A 124 10.42 3.59 -5.43
C ARG A 124 9.93 2.68 -4.32
N VAL A 125 9.51 1.46 -4.64
CA VAL A 125 9.15 0.45 -3.62
C VAL A 125 10.38 0.06 -2.81
N TYR A 126 11.49 -0.24 -3.48
CA TYR A 126 12.74 -0.63 -2.81
C TYR A 126 13.30 0.47 -1.90
N ALA A 127 13.18 1.74 -2.28
CA ALA A 127 13.59 2.85 -1.41
C ALA A 127 12.82 2.85 -0.07
N LEU A 128 11.54 2.48 -0.05
CA LEU A 128 10.79 2.31 1.19
C LEU A 128 11.23 1.06 1.97
N LEU A 129 11.54 -0.03 1.27
CA LEU A 129 12.07 -1.25 1.89
C LEU A 129 13.41 -0.96 2.59
N GLU A 130 14.30 -0.17 2.00
CA GLU A 130 15.57 0.25 2.60
C GLU A 130 15.36 1.05 3.91
N VAL A 131 14.36 1.94 3.95
CA VAL A 131 14.00 2.70 5.16
C VAL A 131 13.43 1.79 6.25
N MET A 132 12.60 0.82 5.86
CA MET A 132 11.97 -0.14 6.76
C MET A 132 12.96 -1.18 7.31
N TYR A 133 13.87 -1.67 6.48
CA TYR A 133 14.77 -2.81 6.76
C TYR A 133 15.46 -2.74 8.13
N PRO A 134 16.17 -1.66 8.53
CA PRO A 134 16.88 -1.63 9.80
C PRO A 134 15.96 -1.75 11.02
N LYS A 135 14.68 -1.39 10.88
CA LYS A 135 13.66 -1.40 11.95
C LYS A 135 12.97 -2.76 12.12
N LEU A 136 13.20 -3.70 11.20
CA LEU A 136 12.63 -5.05 11.26
C LEU A 136 13.41 -5.96 12.21
N ASP A 137 12.68 -6.89 12.83
CA ASP A 137 13.29 -8.02 13.54
C ASP A 137 13.95 -9.03 12.57
N THR A 138 14.76 -9.93 13.11
CA THR A 138 15.53 -10.90 12.32
C THR A 138 14.66 -11.80 11.45
N GLN A 139 13.48 -12.21 11.94
CA GLN A 139 12.61 -13.09 11.19
C GLN A 139 12.00 -12.38 9.98
N LYS A 140 11.52 -11.14 10.17
CA LYS A 140 10.98 -10.32 9.09
C LYS A 140 12.04 -9.94 8.07
N LYS A 141 13.28 -9.69 8.50
CA LYS A 141 14.42 -9.50 7.57
C LYS A 141 14.62 -10.70 6.67
N ASN A 142 14.66 -11.91 7.24
CA ASN A 142 14.80 -13.14 6.46
C ASN A 142 13.66 -13.33 5.44
N TRP A 143 12.42 -13.02 5.82
CA TRP A 143 11.28 -13.08 4.91
C TRP A 143 11.35 -12.01 3.82
N LEU A 144 11.78 -10.80 4.17
CA LEU A 144 11.96 -9.73 3.20
C LEU A 144 13.07 -10.07 2.20
N ASP A 145 14.21 -10.58 2.66
CA ASP A 145 15.32 -11.01 1.79
C ASP A 145 14.86 -12.11 0.82
N ALA A 146 14.10 -13.10 1.32
CA ALA A 146 13.54 -14.16 0.49
C ALA A 146 12.51 -13.66 -0.52
N TRP A 147 11.70 -12.66 -0.15
CA TRP A 147 10.76 -12.02 -1.08
C TRP A 147 11.49 -11.18 -2.14
N MET A 148 12.50 -10.41 -1.75
CA MET A 148 13.32 -9.60 -2.66
C MET A 148 14.07 -10.47 -3.68
N ALA A 149 14.54 -11.66 -3.27
CA ALA A 149 15.15 -12.63 -4.18
C ALA A 149 14.19 -13.13 -5.28
N ARG A 150 12.87 -13.05 -5.07
CA ARG A 150 11.83 -13.42 -6.04
C ARG A 150 11.31 -12.24 -6.86
N ASN A 151 11.60 -11.00 -6.44
CA ASN A 151 11.10 -9.78 -7.05
C ASN A 151 12.25 -8.83 -7.45
N PRO A 152 13.28 -9.31 -8.17
CA PRO A 152 14.46 -8.50 -8.46
C PRO A 152 14.11 -7.28 -9.32
N ILE A 153 14.86 -6.18 -9.12
CA ILE A 153 14.82 -5.04 -10.05
C ILE A 153 15.73 -5.39 -11.24
N THR A 154 15.22 -6.15 -12.20
CA THR A 154 15.90 -6.45 -13.46
C THR A 154 15.08 -5.97 -14.65
N GLU A 155 15.78 -5.72 -15.76
CA GLU A 155 15.19 -5.48 -17.10
C GLU A 155 14.53 -6.73 -17.66
#